data_AF-A0A151E4R9-F1
#
_entry.id   AF-A0A151E4R9-F1
#
_cell.length_a   1.000
_cell.length_b   1.000
_cell.length_c   1.000
_cell.angle_alpha   90.00
_cell.angle_beta   90.00
_cell.angle_gamma   90.00
#
_symmetry.space_group_name_H-M   'P 1'
#
loop_
_entity.id
_entity.type
_entity.pdbx_description
1 polymer ?
#
loop_
_entity_poly.entity_id
_entity_poly.type
_entity_poly.pdbx_seq_one_letter_code
_entity_poly.pdbx_strand_id
1 'polypeptide(L)'
;MNDEKVTIQKGQVTAISPEGVTACMKDDDFYKMLLEPKMDTCGLILPDGVKCVISRGQMTIFVFQIPPRLYNLKWIANDSKAPYGKDAKYRDVRIALPYVNLLAVYSQTRHRQMRLTHNNECFFRNKPLSSLNDELMYPALLNCSKFSSEEGKPLSWLCTQYLKVDSLSRIEDTNKYIRTSLSRLISCLWETGFNLSSEKHEGNSWYSESVRRGVDPRISTIEKWQEATKKDQLFVLDVPWIGTGRTVGQIINRIFQNHGIREKMAFSISDLSRIVFNNNKYETLMPIFFS
;
A
#
# COMPACT_ATOMS: atom_id res chain seq x y z
N MET A 1 34.02 -22.19 20.26
CA MET A 1 33.04 -21.10 20.48
C MET A 1 31.76 -21.76 20.93
N ASN A 2 31.06 -21.20 21.92
CA ASN A 2 29.76 -21.73 22.30
C ASN A 2 28.74 -21.32 21.25
N ASP A 3 27.85 -22.25 20.87
CA ASP A 3 26.72 -21.90 20.02
C ASP A 3 25.76 -20.99 20.79
N GLU A 4 25.18 -20.03 20.07
CA GLU A 4 24.10 -19.19 20.58
C GLU A 4 22.90 -20.07 20.98
N LYS A 5 22.33 -19.84 22.17
CA LYS A 5 21.25 -20.66 22.72
C LYS A 5 20.14 -19.80 23.29
N VAL A 6 18.90 -20.17 22.98
CA VAL A 6 17.69 -19.63 23.63
C VAL A 6 16.95 -20.78 24.32
N THR A 7 16.62 -20.60 25.59
CA THR A 7 15.91 -21.59 26.40
C THR A 7 14.70 -20.96 27.06
N ILE A 8 13.57 -21.67 27.07
CA ILE A 8 12.32 -21.24 27.70
C ILE A 8 12.02 -22.21 28.84
N GLN A 9 12.10 -21.75 30.09
CA GLN A 9 11.86 -22.57 31.27
C GLN A 9 11.20 -21.75 32.38
N LYS A 10 10.18 -22.32 33.04
CA LYS A 10 9.56 -21.78 34.27
C LYS A 10 9.13 -20.31 34.18
N GLY A 11 8.52 -19.87 33.08
CA GLY A 11 8.07 -18.48 32.94
C GLY A 11 9.15 -17.50 32.48
N GLN A 12 10.33 -17.99 32.08
CA GLN A 12 11.48 -17.17 31.72
C GLN A 12 12.11 -17.66 30.41
N VAL A 13 12.58 -16.70 29.61
CA VAL A 13 13.33 -16.93 28.38
C VAL A 13 14.74 -16.42 28.60
N THR A 14 15.72 -17.30 28.41
CA THR A 14 17.14 -17.03 28.60
C THR A 14 17.88 -17.20 27.28
N ALA A 15 18.61 -16.17 26.87
CA ALA A 15 19.49 -16.17 25.71
C ALA A 15 20.96 -16.13 26.15
N ILE A 16 21.82 -16.94 25.52
CA ILE A 16 23.26 -16.97 25.75
C ILE A 16 23.96 -16.63 24.44
N SER A 17 24.78 -15.57 24.45
CA SER A 17 25.56 -15.14 23.28
C SER A 17 26.76 -16.07 23.03
N PRO A 18 27.39 -16.03 21.84
CA PRO A 18 28.61 -16.79 21.56
C PRO A 18 29.77 -16.51 22.54
N GLU A 19 29.81 -15.31 23.11
CA GLU A 19 30.77 -14.86 24.12
C GLU A 19 30.43 -15.35 25.54
N GLY A 20 29.30 -16.05 25.72
CA GLY A 20 28.85 -16.56 27.02
C GLY A 20 28.04 -15.56 27.86
N VAL A 21 27.74 -14.37 27.31
CA VAL A 21 26.89 -13.39 28.00
C VAL A 21 25.46 -13.94 28.06
N THR A 22 24.83 -13.84 29.22
CA THR A 22 23.47 -14.34 29.44
C THR A 22 22.50 -13.17 29.62
N ALA A 23 21.37 -13.19 28.92
CA ALA A 23 20.25 -12.28 29.13
C ALA A 23 18.97 -13.07 29.38
N CYS A 24 18.05 -12.51 30.16
CA CYS A 24 16.78 -13.16 30.45
C CYS A 24 15.61 -12.17 30.48
N MET A 25 14.41 -12.67 30.20
CA MET A 25 13.16 -11.92 30.33
C MET A 25 12.00 -12.87 30.66
N LYS A 26 10.86 -12.34 31.09
CA LYS A 26 9.65 -13.16 31.28
C LYS A 26 9.16 -13.68 29.93
N ASP A 27 8.70 -14.93 29.90
CA ASP A 27 8.19 -15.55 28.68
C ASP A 27 6.92 -14.88 28.16
N ASP A 28 6.02 -14.43 29.03
CA ASP A 28 4.88 -13.60 28.63
C ASP A 28 5.29 -12.35 27.84
N ASP A 29 6.33 -11.65 28.27
CA ASP A 29 6.83 -10.46 27.59
C ASP A 29 7.54 -10.84 26.29
N PHE A 30 8.25 -11.97 26.28
CA PHE A 30 8.87 -12.50 25.08
C PHE A 30 7.84 -12.90 24.02
N TYR A 31 6.77 -13.60 24.40
CA TYR A 31 5.67 -13.95 23.51
C TYR A 31 4.93 -12.71 23.01
N LYS A 32 4.71 -11.69 23.85
CA LYS A 32 4.16 -10.40 23.40
C LYS A 32 5.06 -9.68 22.39
N MET A 33 6.37 -9.91 22.42
CA MET A 33 7.31 -9.35 21.46
C MET A 33 7.44 -10.19 20.18
N LEU A 34 7.26 -11.51 20.29
CA LEU A 34 7.21 -12.43 19.15
C LEU A 34 5.91 -12.31 18.36
N LEU A 35 4.81 -12.16 19.08
CA LEU A 35 3.53 -11.79 18.50
C LEU A 35 3.64 -10.31 18.16
N GLU A 36 4.15 -9.99 16.96
CA GLU A 36 3.99 -8.64 16.40
C GLU A 36 2.54 -8.24 16.66
N PRO A 37 2.25 -7.02 17.17
CA PRO A 37 0.89 -6.57 17.29
C PRO A 37 0.27 -6.62 15.90
N LYS A 38 -0.43 -7.72 15.62
CA LYS A 38 -1.28 -7.82 14.45
C LYS A 38 -2.32 -6.75 14.66
N MET A 39 -2.58 -5.98 13.62
CA MET A 39 -3.70 -5.07 13.65
C MET A 39 -4.93 -5.86 14.09
N ASP A 40 -5.42 -5.53 15.28
CA ASP A 40 -6.79 -5.86 15.61
C ASP A 40 -7.64 -4.86 14.83
N THR A 41 -8.40 -5.38 13.88
CA THR A 41 -9.38 -4.55 13.17
C THR A 41 -10.56 -4.21 14.08
N CYS A 42 -10.57 -4.68 15.34
CA CYS A 42 -11.56 -4.41 16.37
C CYS A 42 -12.99 -4.73 15.90
N GLY A 43 -13.15 -5.83 15.15
CA GLY A 43 -14.43 -6.19 14.53
C GLY A 43 -14.88 -5.22 13.43
N LEU A 44 -13.94 -4.58 12.71
CA LEU A 44 -14.24 -3.70 11.58
C LEU A 44 -15.15 -4.41 10.57
N ILE A 45 -16.33 -3.82 10.36
CA ILE A 45 -17.16 -4.15 9.21
C ILE A 45 -16.47 -3.57 7.97
N LEU A 46 -15.90 -4.46 7.16
CA LEU A 46 -15.17 -4.07 5.95
C LEU A 46 -16.13 -3.42 4.95
N PRO A 47 -15.75 -2.28 4.35
CA PRO A 47 -16.51 -1.71 3.24
C PRO A 47 -16.66 -2.68 2.07
N ASP A 48 -17.83 -2.65 1.41
CA ASP A 48 -18.07 -3.42 0.20
C ASP A 48 -16.99 -3.15 -0.85
N GLY A 49 -16.42 -4.22 -1.40
CA GLY A 49 -15.33 -4.15 -2.37
C GLY A 49 -13.95 -4.40 -1.78
N VAL A 50 -13.77 -4.38 -0.45
CA VAL A 50 -12.53 -4.89 0.17
C VAL A 50 -12.41 -6.39 -0.10
N LYS A 51 -11.36 -6.80 -0.81
CA LYS A 51 -11.08 -8.19 -1.17
C LYS A 51 -10.16 -8.88 -0.16
N CYS A 52 -9.23 -8.15 0.43
CA CYS A 52 -8.43 -8.63 1.54
C CYS A 52 -7.82 -7.47 2.34
N VAL A 53 -7.42 -7.78 3.57
CA VAL A 53 -6.71 -6.88 4.48
C VAL A 53 -5.49 -7.65 4.97
N ILE A 54 -4.30 -7.08 4.75
CA ILE A 54 -3.03 -7.73 5.13
C ILE A 54 -2.23 -6.76 6.00
N SER A 55 -1.82 -7.25 7.16
CA SER A 55 -1.10 -6.48 8.17
C SER A 55 0.26 -7.11 8.45
N ARG A 56 1.30 -6.27 8.57
CA ARG A 56 2.64 -6.64 9.05
C ARG A 56 3.23 -5.49 9.85
N GLY A 57 3.74 -5.77 11.04
CA GLY A 57 4.17 -4.74 11.98
C GLY A 57 3.14 -3.61 12.13
N GLN A 58 3.61 -2.37 11.98
CA GLN A 58 2.78 -1.15 12.10
C GLN A 58 2.01 -0.80 10.82
N MET A 59 2.00 -1.66 9.81
CA MET A 59 1.38 -1.36 8.52
C MET A 59 0.25 -2.30 8.18
N THR A 60 -0.72 -1.79 7.44
CA THR A 60 -1.82 -2.59 6.90
C THR A 60 -2.24 -2.09 5.54
N ILE A 61 -2.49 -3.02 4.63
CA ILE A 61 -2.88 -2.74 3.27
C ILE A 61 -4.27 -3.31 3.04
N PHE A 62 -5.19 -2.44 2.63
CA PHE A 62 -6.52 -2.82 2.19
C PHE A 62 -6.49 -2.95 0.68
N VAL A 63 -6.82 -4.13 0.15
CA VAL A 63 -7.00 -4.34 -1.29
C VAL A 63 -8.48 -4.14 -1.59
N PHE A 64 -8.80 -3.02 -2.20
CA PHE A 64 -10.16 -2.63 -2.57
C PHE A 64 -10.36 -2.79 -4.07
N GLN A 65 -11.37 -3.54 -4.49
CA GLN A 65 -11.70 -3.75 -5.89
C GLN A 65 -13.04 -3.10 -6.24
N ILE A 66 -13.03 -2.38 -7.35
CA ILE A 66 -14.21 -1.82 -7.98
C ILE A 66 -14.47 -2.58 -9.28
N PRO A 67 -15.69 -3.10 -9.52
CA PRO A 67 -16.01 -3.79 -10.76
C PRO A 67 -16.02 -2.86 -11.98
N PRO A 68 -15.98 -3.40 -13.20
CA PRO A 68 -16.04 -2.63 -14.43
C PRO A 68 -17.31 -1.79 -14.46
N ARG A 69 -17.15 -0.50 -14.76
CA ARG A 69 -18.27 0.44 -14.86
C ARG A 69 -17.88 1.68 -15.65
N LEU A 70 -18.90 2.44 -16.01
CA LEU A 70 -18.74 3.77 -16.58
C LEU A 70 -18.42 4.80 -15.51
N TYR A 71 -17.52 5.71 -15.85
CA TYR A 71 -17.17 6.86 -15.04
C TYR A 71 -17.36 8.15 -15.83
N ASN A 72 -17.88 9.17 -15.16
CA ASN A 72 -17.82 10.55 -15.63
C ASN A 72 -16.65 11.20 -14.90
N LEU A 73 -15.58 11.51 -15.63
CA LEU A 73 -14.34 12.05 -15.08
C LEU A 73 -14.11 13.47 -15.59
N LYS A 74 -13.43 14.28 -14.76
CA LYS A 74 -12.85 15.55 -15.22
C LYS A 74 -11.48 15.27 -15.81
N TRP A 75 -11.31 15.46 -17.11
CA TRP A 75 -10.04 15.27 -17.82
C TRP A 75 -9.48 16.60 -18.29
N ILE A 76 -8.16 16.76 -18.29
CA ILE A 76 -7.52 17.99 -18.78
C ILE A 76 -7.96 18.28 -20.22
N ALA A 77 -8.37 19.52 -20.47
CA ALA A 77 -8.79 19.96 -21.79
C ALA A 77 -7.57 20.19 -22.69
N ASN A 78 -7.71 19.89 -23.99
CA ASN A 78 -6.62 20.05 -24.96
C ASN A 78 -6.16 21.52 -25.11
N ASP A 79 -7.05 22.48 -24.81
CA ASP A 79 -6.77 23.92 -24.84
C ASP A 79 -6.27 24.47 -23.48
N SER A 80 -6.05 23.62 -22.48
CA SER A 80 -5.54 24.06 -21.19
C SER A 80 -4.08 24.49 -21.30
N LYS A 81 -3.79 25.76 -21.01
CA LYS A 81 -2.41 26.28 -20.97
C LYS A 81 -1.65 25.80 -19.73
N ALA A 82 -2.34 25.64 -18.60
CA ALA A 82 -1.76 25.10 -17.38
C ALA A 82 -1.90 23.58 -17.36
N PRO A 83 -0.83 22.83 -17.07
CA PRO A 83 -0.87 21.37 -17.06
C PRO A 83 -1.64 20.79 -15.86
N TYR A 84 -1.78 21.55 -14.77
CA TYR A 84 -2.48 21.20 -13.53
C TYR A 84 -2.71 22.47 -12.68
N GLY A 85 -3.38 22.33 -11.53
CA GLY A 85 -3.60 23.43 -10.59
C GLY A 85 -4.83 24.29 -10.89
N LYS A 86 -4.89 25.48 -10.28
CA LYS A 86 -6.06 26.38 -10.31
C LYS A 86 -6.40 26.94 -11.69
N ASP A 87 -5.38 27.05 -12.56
CA ASP A 87 -5.50 27.65 -13.89
C ASP A 87 -5.72 26.57 -14.98
N ALA A 88 -5.73 25.29 -14.59
CA ALA A 88 -5.98 24.18 -15.51
C ALA A 88 -7.45 24.11 -15.89
N LYS A 89 -7.72 23.94 -17.19
CA LYS A 89 -9.06 23.70 -17.72
C LYS A 89 -9.34 22.21 -17.81
N TYR A 90 -10.55 21.84 -17.44
CA TYR A 90 -11.03 20.47 -17.50
C TYR A 90 -12.27 20.36 -18.36
N ARG A 91 -12.49 19.20 -18.93
CA ARG A 91 -13.70 18.79 -19.63
C ARG A 91 -14.23 17.50 -19.03
N ASP A 92 -15.54 17.31 -19.14
CA ASP A 92 -16.16 16.05 -18.77
C ASP A 92 -15.88 14.99 -19.83
N VAL A 93 -15.47 13.80 -19.38
CA VAL A 93 -15.32 12.62 -20.23
C VAL A 93 -16.05 11.43 -19.63
N ARG A 94 -16.68 10.61 -20.47
CA ARG A 94 -17.39 9.40 -20.04
C ARG A 94 -16.69 8.16 -20.60
N ILE A 95 -15.95 7.46 -19.75
CA ILE A 95 -15.16 6.27 -20.13
C ILE A 95 -15.52 5.04 -19.29
N ALA A 96 -15.44 3.87 -19.90
CA ALA A 96 -15.43 2.60 -19.18
C ALA A 96 -14.04 2.34 -18.62
N LEU A 97 -13.97 1.73 -17.44
CA LEU A 97 -12.73 1.19 -16.86
C LEU A 97 -12.94 -0.30 -16.52
N PRO A 98 -11.88 -1.12 -16.55
CA PRO A 98 -11.96 -2.53 -16.17
C PRO A 98 -12.06 -2.65 -14.64
N TYR A 99 -11.72 -3.81 -14.05
CA TYR A 99 -11.63 -3.90 -12.59
C TYR A 99 -10.52 -2.97 -12.09
N VAL A 100 -10.86 -2.07 -11.18
CA VAL A 100 -9.90 -1.15 -10.56
C VAL A 100 -9.55 -1.68 -9.18
N ASN A 101 -8.27 -1.91 -8.93
CA ASN A 101 -7.74 -2.43 -7.68
C ASN A 101 -6.92 -1.34 -7.00
N LEU A 102 -7.42 -0.84 -5.88
CA LEU A 102 -6.79 0.18 -5.05
C LEU A 102 -6.16 -0.50 -3.83
N LEU A 103 -4.86 -0.30 -3.65
CA LEU A 103 -4.12 -0.70 -2.46
C LEU A 103 -4.01 0.53 -1.55
N ALA A 104 -4.92 0.60 -0.58
CA ALA A 104 -4.91 1.66 0.43
C ALA A 104 -3.97 1.26 1.56
N VAL A 105 -2.90 2.03 1.72
CA VAL A 105 -1.79 1.70 2.61
C VAL A 105 -1.90 2.54 3.88
N TYR A 106 -2.08 1.87 5.01
CA TYR A 106 -2.19 2.48 6.32
C TYR A 106 -0.94 2.18 7.16
N SER A 107 -0.54 3.16 7.98
CA SER A 107 0.47 2.97 9.02
C SER A 107 -0.09 3.37 10.38
N GLN A 108 0.42 2.73 11.42
CA GLN A 108 0.09 3.01 12.81
C GLN A 108 1.03 4.07 13.35
N THR A 109 0.49 5.10 14.00
CA THR A 109 1.29 6.12 14.69
C THR A 109 1.81 5.60 16.03
N ARG A 110 2.68 6.37 16.69
CA ARG A 110 3.16 6.08 18.05
C ARG A 110 2.02 5.91 19.07
N HIS A 111 0.89 6.58 18.85
CA HIS A 111 -0.31 6.49 19.71
C HIS A 111 -1.27 5.38 19.27
N ARG A 112 -0.79 4.40 18.48
CA ARG A 112 -1.58 3.29 17.96
C ARG A 112 -2.73 3.68 17.02
N GLN A 113 -2.79 4.93 16.57
CA GLN A 113 -3.81 5.40 15.63
C GLN A 113 -3.45 5.03 14.19
N MET A 114 -4.42 4.55 13.42
CA MET A 114 -4.23 4.27 12.00
C MET A 114 -4.28 5.56 11.18
N ARG A 115 -3.35 5.71 10.25
CA ARG A 115 -3.31 6.82 9.30
C ARG A 115 -3.08 6.31 7.89
N LEU A 116 -3.88 6.80 6.95
CA LEU A 116 -3.66 6.54 5.53
C LEU A 116 -2.34 7.20 5.12
N THR A 117 -1.45 6.44 4.49
CA THR A 117 -0.15 6.93 4.02
C THR A 117 -0.29 7.60 2.66
N HIS A 118 0.80 8.19 2.17
CA HIS A 118 0.88 8.74 0.82
C HIS A 118 1.28 7.70 -0.24
N ASN A 119 1.49 6.44 0.12
CA ASN A 119 1.99 5.39 -0.78
C ASN A 119 0.87 4.47 -1.29
N ASN A 120 -0.30 5.05 -1.57
CA ASN A 120 -1.43 4.29 -2.13
C ASN A 120 -1.19 3.99 -3.60
N GLU A 121 -1.62 2.81 -4.04
CA GLU A 121 -1.39 2.36 -5.41
C GLU A 121 -2.68 1.91 -6.09
N CYS A 122 -2.74 2.11 -7.40
CA CYS A 122 -3.90 1.77 -8.23
C CYS A 122 -3.48 0.86 -9.38
N PHE A 123 -4.29 -0.14 -9.70
CA PHE A 123 -4.03 -1.12 -10.75
C PHE A 123 -5.31 -1.54 -11.47
N PHE A 124 -5.16 -2.09 -12.67
CA PHE A 124 -6.25 -2.72 -13.42
C PHE A 124 -6.19 -4.23 -13.38
N ARG A 125 -7.35 -4.86 -13.60
CA ARG A 125 -7.51 -6.26 -14.00
C ARG A 125 -8.65 -6.44 -14.99
N ASN A 126 -8.52 -7.42 -15.89
CA ASN A 126 -9.60 -7.81 -16.82
C ASN A 126 -10.57 -8.84 -16.21
N LYS A 127 -10.26 -9.36 -15.02
CA LYS A 127 -11.08 -10.32 -14.27
C LYS A 127 -11.15 -9.92 -12.79
N PRO A 128 -12.20 -10.30 -12.05
CA PRO A 128 -12.22 -10.14 -10.60
C PRO A 128 -10.96 -10.70 -9.94
N LEU A 129 -10.66 -10.18 -8.76
CA LEU A 129 -9.63 -10.78 -7.91
C LEU A 129 -10.21 -12.05 -7.29
N SER A 130 -9.44 -13.12 -7.37
CA SER A 130 -9.76 -14.46 -6.87
C SER A 130 -8.72 -14.96 -5.87
N SER A 131 -7.47 -14.48 -5.95
CA SER A 131 -6.39 -14.87 -5.04
C SER A 131 -5.29 -13.81 -4.93
N LEU A 132 -4.34 -13.99 -4.02
CA LEU A 132 -3.13 -13.15 -3.96
C LEU A 132 -2.12 -13.44 -5.08
N ASN A 133 -2.28 -14.54 -5.81
CA ASN A 133 -1.42 -14.94 -6.94
C ASN A 133 -1.87 -14.30 -8.26
N ASP A 134 -2.94 -13.51 -8.21
CA ASP A 134 -3.46 -12.79 -9.36
C ASP A 134 -2.51 -11.66 -9.80
N GLU A 135 -2.10 -11.65 -11.07
CA GLU A 135 -1.31 -10.55 -11.62
C GLU A 135 -2.14 -9.24 -11.70
N LEU A 136 -1.49 -8.12 -11.41
CA LEU A 136 -2.05 -6.78 -11.61
C LEU A 136 -1.47 -6.12 -12.87
N MET A 137 -2.24 -5.22 -13.47
CA MET A 137 -1.83 -4.44 -14.64
C MET A 137 -1.76 -2.94 -14.30
N TYR A 138 -0.90 -2.19 -14.97
CA TYR A 138 -0.81 -0.75 -14.76
C TYR A 138 -2.06 -0.04 -15.28
N PRO A 139 -2.62 0.92 -14.52
CA PRO A 139 -3.83 1.61 -14.91
C PRO A 139 -3.50 2.71 -15.92
N ALA A 140 -4.12 2.71 -17.10
CA ALA A 140 -3.93 3.79 -18.08
C ALA A 140 -4.62 5.10 -17.64
N LEU A 141 -4.21 5.68 -16.51
CA LEU A 141 -4.78 6.87 -15.88
C LEU A 141 -3.72 7.94 -15.68
N LEU A 142 -4.10 9.20 -15.86
CA LEU A 142 -3.20 10.36 -15.68
C LEU A 142 -2.79 10.56 -14.21
N ASN A 143 -3.66 10.25 -13.26
CA ASN A 143 -3.40 10.40 -11.82
C ASN A 143 -2.62 9.23 -11.20
N CYS A 144 -2.12 8.31 -12.03
CA CYS A 144 -1.28 7.20 -11.62
C CYS A 144 0.13 7.40 -12.19
N SER A 145 1.07 7.82 -11.35
CA SER A 145 2.43 8.15 -11.79
C SER A 145 3.26 6.90 -12.04
N LYS A 146 4.12 6.99 -13.07
CA LYS A 146 5.17 6.02 -13.39
C LYS A 146 6.52 6.62 -13.04
N PHE A 147 7.26 5.97 -12.16
CA PHE A 147 8.63 6.37 -11.84
C PHE A 147 9.64 5.71 -12.79
N SER A 148 10.80 6.36 -12.96
CA SER A 148 11.92 5.83 -13.75
C SER A 148 12.66 4.69 -13.04
N SER A 149 12.63 4.67 -11.70
CA SER A 149 13.15 3.59 -10.86
C SER A 149 12.07 3.13 -9.88
N GLU A 150 11.98 1.81 -9.68
CA GLU A 150 11.03 1.19 -8.74
C GLU A 150 11.58 1.13 -7.31
N GLU A 151 12.88 1.37 -7.11
CA GLU A 151 13.53 1.19 -5.81
C GLU A 151 13.01 2.20 -4.78
N GLY A 152 12.35 1.69 -3.73
CA GLY A 152 11.75 2.51 -2.68
C GLY A 152 10.55 3.37 -3.11
N LYS A 153 10.08 3.24 -4.37
CA LYS A 153 8.94 4.01 -4.91
C LYS A 153 7.73 3.11 -5.16
N PRO A 154 6.50 3.62 -5.15
CA PRO A 154 5.33 2.84 -5.57
C PRO A 154 5.43 2.44 -7.06
N LEU A 155 4.81 1.33 -7.47
CA LEU A 155 4.78 0.91 -8.90
C LEU A 155 3.81 1.76 -9.70
N SER A 156 2.66 2.05 -9.11
CA SER A 156 1.60 2.85 -9.71
C SER A 156 1.02 3.78 -8.66
N TRP A 157 1.74 4.85 -8.37
CA TRP A 157 1.39 5.78 -7.30
C TRP A 157 0.13 6.56 -7.66
N LEU A 158 -0.90 6.43 -6.84
CA LEU A 158 -2.09 7.27 -6.94
C LEU A 158 -1.79 8.63 -6.33
N CYS A 159 -1.85 9.70 -7.14
CA CYS A 159 -1.68 11.05 -6.64
C CYS A 159 -2.78 11.39 -5.61
N THR A 160 -2.37 11.67 -4.37
CA THR A 160 -3.26 12.03 -3.26
C THR A 160 -3.15 13.49 -2.84
N GLN A 161 -2.66 14.39 -3.71
CA GLN A 161 -2.44 15.80 -3.33
C GLN A 161 -3.72 16.52 -2.88
N TYR A 162 -4.88 16.12 -3.44
CA TYR A 162 -6.18 16.69 -3.09
C TYR A 162 -6.90 15.94 -1.97
N LEU A 163 -6.25 14.94 -1.37
CA LEU A 163 -6.79 14.27 -0.21
C LEU A 163 -6.76 15.26 0.97
N LYS A 164 -7.93 15.73 1.40
CA LYS A 164 -8.07 16.68 2.53
C LYS A 164 -7.81 15.98 3.88
N VAL A 165 -6.56 15.60 4.14
CA VAL A 165 -6.13 14.82 5.31
C VAL A 165 -6.43 15.53 6.63
N ASP A 166 -6.42 16.87 6.67
CA ASP A 166 -6.67 17.64 7.89
C ASP A 166 -8.04 17.36 8.51
N SER A 167 -9.03 17.07 7.67
CA SER A 167 -10.37 16.72 8.14
C SER A 167 -10.49 15.25 8.60
N LEU A 168 -9.48 14.41 8.34
CA LEU A 168 -9.38 13.04 8.87
C LEU A 168 -8.73 13.01 10.25
N SER A 169 -7.87 13.99 10.59
CA SER A 169 -7.10 13.98 11.84
C SER A 169 -7.98 14.02 13.09
N ARG A 170 -9.17 14.63 12.98
CA ARG A 170 -10.18 14.81 14.03
C ARG A 170 -11.04 13.58 14.31
N ILE A 171 -10.90 12.50 13.55
CA ILE A 171 -11.67 11.27 13.75
C ILE A 171 -10.87 10.35 14.68
N GLU A 172 -11.34 10.19 15.92
CA GLU A 172 -10.71 9.34 16.94
C GLU A 172 -11.09 7.87 16.79
N ASP A 173 -12.36 7.59 16.43
CA ASP A 173 -12.84 6.23 16.20
C ASP A 173 -12.14 5.61 14.98
N THR A 174 -11.45 4.49 15.20
CA THR A 174 -10.62 3.85 14.18
C THR A 174 -11.46 3.32 13.01
N ASN A 175 -12.64 2.77 13.30
CA ASN A 175 -13.54 2.23 12.27
C ASN A 175 -14.06 3.34 11.35
N LYS A 176 -14.56 4.43 11.94
CA LYS A 176 -14.99 5.63 11.21
C LYS A 176 -13.84 6.27 10.45
N TYR A 177 -12.63 6.31 11.02
CA TYR A 177 -11.44 6.81 10.34
C TYR A 177 -11.19 6.00 9.06
N ILE A 178 -11.01 4.68 9.17
CA ILE A 178 -10.68 3.80 8.03
C ILE A 178 -11.73 3.91 6.92
N ARG A 179 -13.02 3.86 7.28
CA ARG A 179 -14.12 3.99 6.31
C ARG A 179 -14.09 5.35 5.61
N THR A 180 -13.91 6.43 6.38
CA THR A 180 -13.89 7.80 5.83
C THR A 180 -12.64 8.04 4.98
N SER A 181 -11.47 7.57 5.41
CA SER A 181 -10.23 7.72 4.66
C SER A 181 -10.25 6.92 3.37
N LEU A 182 -10.75 5.68 3.39
CA LEU A 182 -10.90 4.86 2.17
C LEU A 182 -11.89 5.51 1.19
N SER A 183 -13.05 5.96 1.69
CA SER A 183 -14.03 6.68 0.86
C SER A 183 -13.43 7.94 0.24
N ARG A 184 -12.63 8.70 0.99
CA ARG A 184 -11.94 9.89 0.48
C ARG A 184 -10.85 9.55 -0.53
N LEU A 185 -10.12 8.47 -0.34
CA LEU A 185 -9.13 8.00 -1.32
C LEU A 185 -9.82 7.60 -2.63
N ILE A 186 -10.95 6.89 -2.56
CA ILE A 186 -11.77 6.55 -3.72
C ILE A 186 -12.33 7.82 -4.39
N SER A 187 -12.81 8.77 -3.60
CA SER A 187 -13.28 10.08 -4.13
C SER A 187 -12.13 10.83 -4.79
N CYS A 188 -10.93 10.80 -4.20
CA CYS A 188 -9.73 11.41 -4.78
C CYS A 188 -9.39 10.79 -6.14
N LEU A 189 -9.54 9.47 -6.29
CA LEU A 189 -9.31 8.77 -7.55
C LEU A 189 -10.30 9.19 -8.66
N TRP A 190 -11.57 9.46 -8.32
CA TRP A 190 -12.63 9.67 -9.32
C TRP A 190 -13.09 11.12 -9.52
N GLU A 191 -13.07 11.92 -8.47
CA GLU A 191 -13.65 13.27 -8.46
C GLU A 191 -12.61 14.35 -8.66
N THR A 192 -11.32 14.00 -8.59
CA THR A 192 -10.24 14.95 -8.91
C THR A 192 -10.02 15.02 -10.43
N GLY A 193 -9.49 16.16 -10.86
CA GLY A 193 -9.15 16.37 -12.27
C GLY A 193 -7.96 15.51 -12.69
N PHE A 194 -8.15 14.69 -13.72
CA PHE A 194 -7.11 13.94 -14.41
C PHE A 194 -6.29 14.91 -15.25
N ASN A 195 -5.14 15.34 -14.71
CA ASN A 195 -4.28 16.38 -15.28
C ASN A 195 -2.85 15.89 -15.47
N LEU A 196 -1.98 16.77 -15.98
CA LEU A 196 -0.61 16.42 -16.34
C LEU A 196 0.39 16.61 -15.18
N SER A 197 -0.08 16.53 -13.93
CA SER A 197 0.77 16.68 -12.74
C SER A 197 1.83 15.58 -12.70
N SER A 198 1.45 14.33 -12.98
CA SER A 198 2.37 13.19 -12.99
C SER A 198 3.47 13.31 -14.05
N GLU A 199 3.11 13.78 -15.24
CA GLU A 199 4.04 14.07 -16.34
C GLU A 199 5.05 15.15 -15.94
N LYS A 200 4.64 16.13 -15.15
CA LYS A 200 5.47 17.26 -14.76
C LYS A 200 6.36 16.97 -13.54
N HIS A 201 5.89 16.17 -12.59
CA HIS A 201 6.62 15.95 -11.32
C HIS A 201 7.31 14.59 -11.25
N GLU A 202 6.73 13.54 -11.82
CA GLU A 202 7.30 12.20 -11.82
C GLU A 202 7.85 11.78 -13.20
N GLY A 203 7.65 12.63 -14.21
CA GLY A 203 8.15 12.46 -15.57
C GLY A 203 7.22 11.67 -16.49
N ASN A 204 6.29 10.87 -15.94
CA ASN A 204 5.31 10.16 -16.75
C ASN A 204 4.09 9.68 -15.93
N SER A 205 2.96 9.51 -16.60
CA SER A 205 1.80 8.77 -16.09
C SER A 205 1.67 7.42 -16.79
N TRP A 206 0.91 6.51 -16.18
CA TRP A 206 0.62 5.22 -16.81
C TRP A 206 -0.34 5.35 -18.02
N TYR A 207 -1.14 6.42 -18.12
CA TYR A 207 -1.88 6.73 -19.35
C TYR A 207 -0.93 7.05 -20.51
N SER A 208 -0.03 8.02 -20.30
CA SER A 208 0.94 8.46 -21.31
C SER A 208 1.86 7.31 -21.74
N GLU A 209 2.28 6.46 -20.79
CA GLU A 209 3.01 5.22 -21.10
C GLU A 209 2.18 4.23 -21.95
N SER A 210 0.91 4.03 -21.64
CA SER A 210 0.04 3.10 -22.37
C SER A 210 -0.20 3.55 -23.81
N VAL A 211 -0.42 4.86 -24.03
CA VAL A 211 -0.52 5.45 -25.37
C VAL A 211 0.79 5.30 -26.13
N ARG A 212 1.93 5.61 -25.49
CA ARG A 212 3.27 5.50 -26.10
C ARG A 212 3.61 4.08 -26.55
N ARG A 213 3.21 3.06 -25.79
CA ARG A 213 3.39 1.64 -26.16
C ARG A 213 2.38 1.14 -27.17
N GLY A 214 1.37 1.94 -27.53
CA GLY A 214 0.31 1.54 -28.45
C GLY A 214 -0.51 0.35 -27.91
N VAL A 215 -0.78 0.32 -26.59
CA VAL A 215 -1.47 -0.79 -25.91
C VAL A 215 -2.75 -1.19 -26.62
N ASP A 216 -3.59 -0.22 -26.97
CA ASP A 216 -4.78 -0.44 -27.78
C ASP A 216 -5.14 0.83 -28.56
N PRO A 217 -5.43 0.76 -29.87
CA PRO A 217 -5.81 1.92 -30.67
C PRO A 217 -7.05 2.66 -30.14
N ARG A 218 -7.95 1.96 -29.44
CA ARG A 218 -9.19 2.53 -28.86
C ARG A 218 -8.91 3.45 -27.69
N ILE A 219 -7.78 3.30 -27.00
CA ILE A 219 -7.40 4.18 -25.87
C ILE A 219 -6.30 5.18 -26.23
N SER A 220 -5.91 5.28 -27.51
CA SER A 220 -4.78 6.10 -27.93
C SER A 220 -4.99 7.60 -27.70
N THR A 221 -6.24 8.03 -27.56
CA THR A 221 -6.63 9.35 -27.03
C THR A 221 -7.88 9.19 -26.17
N ILE A 222 -8.15 10.17 -25.30
CA ILE A 222 -9.34 10.13 -24.45
C ILE A 222 -10.64 10.21 -25.27
N GLU A 223 -10.64 10.89 -26.42
CA GLU A 223 -11.77 10.92 -27.35
C GLU A 223 -12.04 9.54 -27.93
N LYS A 224 -11.01 8.84 -28.41
CA LYS A 224 -11.17 7.47 -28.92
C LYS A 224 -11.66 6.53 -27.82
N TRP A 225 -11.19 6.71 -26.59
CA TRP A 225 -11.65 5.90 -25.46
C TRP A 225 -13.13 6.13 -25.18
N GLN A 226 -13.60 7.38 -25.19
CA GLN A 226 -15.02 7.69 -25.05
C GLN A 226 -15.85 7.10 -26.20
N GLU A 227 -15.39 7.20 -27.45
CA GLU A 227 -16.09 6.61 -28.59
C GLU A 227 -16.15 5.09 -28.52
N ALA A 228 -15.07 4.43 -28.11
CA ALA A 228 -15.07 2.99 -27.86
C ALA A 228 -16.03 2.61 -26.72
N THR A 229 -16.01 3.37 -25.62
CA THR A 229 -16.91 3.20 -24.48
C THR A 229 -18.39 3.29 -24.87
N LYS A 230 -18.73 4.23 -25.76
CA LYS A 230 -20.11 4.38 -26.26
C LYS A 230 -20.57 3.17 -27.07
N LYS A 231 -19.67 2.56 -27.85
CA LYS A 231 -19.96 1.40 -28.70
C LYS A 231 -20.08 0.12 -27.90
N ASP A 232 -19.17 -0.09 -26.96
CA ASP A 232 -19.12 -1.25 -26.08
C ASP A 232 -18.55 -0.80 -24.74
N GLN A 233 -19.28 -0.99 -23.65
CA GLN A 233 -18.83 -0.57 -22.32
C GLN A 233 -17.89 -1.59 -21.67
N LEU A 234 -17.85 -2.83 -22.17
CA LEU A 234 -17.05 -3.92 -21.61
C LEU A 234 -15.74 -4.15 -22.38
N PHE A 235 -15.53 -3.44 -23.51
CA PHE A 235 -14.33 -3.55 -24.34
C PHE A 235 -13.01 -3.44 -23.55
N VAL A 236 -13.04 -2.70 -22.43
CA VAL A 236 -11.92 -2.50 -21.51
C VAL A 236 -11.43 -3.80 -20.85
N LEU A 237 -12.25 -4.85 -20.84
CA LEU A 237 -11.87 -6.19 -20.38
C LEU A 237 -11.07 -6.97 -21.42
N ASP A 238 -11.12 -6.55 -22.69
CA ASP A 238 -10.36 -7.16 -23.78
C ASP A 238 -9.07 -6.39 -24.10
N VAL A 239 -8.88 -5.20 -23.51
CA VAL A 239 -7.67 -4.40 -23.69
C VAL A 239 -6.47 -5.13 -23.06
N PRO A 240 -5.35 -5.31 -23.79
CA PRO A 240 -4.16 -5.98 -23.29
C PRO A 240 -3.31 -5.01 -22.44
N TRP A 241 -3.84 -4.58 -21.28
CA TRP A 241 -3.14 -3.62 -20.41
C TRP A 241 -1.72 -4.09 -20.07
N ILE A 242 -0.85 -3.12 -19.78
CA ILE A 242 0.55 -3.40 -19.46
C ILE A 242 0.60 -4.20 -18.14
N GLY A 243 1.01 -5.47 -18.20
CA GLY A 243 1.26 -6.30 -17.04
C GLY A 243 2.33 -5.71 -16.12
N THR A 244 2.13 -5.83 -14.82
CA THR A 244 3.19 -5.49 -13.85
C THR A 244 4.24 -6.60 -13.74
N GLY A 245 3.96 -7.80 -14.26
CA GLY A 245 4.76 -9.00 -14.02
C GLY A 245 4.75 -9.45 -12.55
N ARG A 246 3.84 -8.89 -11.74
CA ARG A 246 3.77 -9.09 -10.30
C ARG A 246 2.35 -9.43 -9.87
N THR A 247 2.25 -10.39 -8.96
CA THR A 247 1.01 -10.76 -8.29
C THR A 247 0.63 -9.75 -7.22
N VAL A 248 -0.64 -9.77 -6.78
CA VAL A 248 -1.12 -8.96 -5.64
C VAL A 248 -0.22 -9.16 -4.42
N GLY A 249 0.11 -10.42 -4.08
CA GLY A 249 0.97 -10.76 -2.95
C GLY A 249 2.39 -10.19 -3.09
N GLN A 250 2.98 -10.26 -4.28
CA GLN A 250 4.31 -9.68 -4.53
C GLN A 250 4.30 -8.15 -4.41
N ILE A 251 3.25 -7.48 -4.88
CA ILE A 251 3.11 -6.01 -4.77
C ILE A 251 2.96 -5.61 -3.31
N ILE A 252 2.14 -6.32 -2.54
CA ILE A 252 1.99 -6.12 -1.08
C ILE A 252 3.31 -6.31 -0.36
N ASN A 253 4.04 -7.40 -0.65
CA ASN A 253 5.35 -7.67 -0.04
C ASN A 253 6.33 -6.53 -0.30
N ARG A 254 6.36 -6.04 -1.54
CA ARG A 254 7.20 -4.91 -1.94
C ARG A 254 6.81 -3.62 -1.21
N ILE A 255 5.52 -3.34 -1.02
CA ILE A 255 5.09 -2.17 -0.22
C ILE A 255 5.64 -2.29 1.20
N PHE A 256 5.49 -3.43 1.87
CA PHE A 256 6.07 -3.62 3.19
C PHE A 256 7.59 -3.41 3.21
N GLN A 257 8.30 -3.98 2.25
CA GLN A 257 9.76 -3.82 2.10
C GLN A 257 10.17 -2.36 1.91
N ASN A 258 9.48 -1.61 1.05
CA ASN A 258 9.73 -0.19 0.80
C ASN A 258 9.55 0.68 2.06
N HIS A 259 8.74 0.21 3.01
CA HIS A 259 8.53 0.86 4.30
C HIS A 259 9.42 0.33 5.42
N GLY A 260 10.40 -0.53 5.09
CA GLY A 260 11.29 -1.15 6.08
C GLY A 260 10.57 -2.14 7.00
N ILE A 261 9.33 -2.51 6.69
CA ILE A 261 8.59 -3.56 7.38
C ILE A 261 9.12 -4.89 6.86
N ARG A 262 10.12 -5.42 7.57
CA ARG A 262 10.60 -6.77 7.33
C ARG A 262 9.55 -7.75 7.82
N GLU A 263 9.41 -8.86 7.13
CA GLU A 263 8.67 -10.02 7.60
C GLU A 263 9.46 -10.61 8.78
N LYS A 264 9.38 -9.99 9.96
CA LYS A 264 10.02 -10.48 11.18
C LYS A 264 9.19 -11.63 11.74
N MET A 265 9.22 -12.76 11.05
CA MET A 265 9.19 -14.00 11.80
C MET A 265 10.62 -14.22 12.29
N ALA A 266 10.81 -14.31 13.61
CA ALA A 266 12.09 -14.72 14.16
C ALA A 266 12.31 -16.18 13.78
N PHE A 267 13.04 -16.41 12.68
CA PHE A 267 13.27 -17.75 12.13
C PHE A 267 14.60 -18.36 12.60
N SER A 268 15.44 -17.58 13.27
CA SER A 268 16.72 -18.02 13.78
C SER A 268 16.83 -17.84 15.29
N ILE A 269 17.66 -18.66 15.92
CA ILE A 269 18.02 -18.52 17.34
C ILE A 269 18.59 -17.13 17.61
N SER A 270 19.34 -16.55 16.67
CA SER A 270 19.91 -15.21 16.80
C SER A 270 18.86 -14.10 16.84
N ASP A 271 17.78 -14.23 16.05
CA ASP A 271 16.68 -13.27 16.09
C ASP A 271 15.94 -13.34 17.44
N LEU A 272 15.72 -14.56 17.96
CA LEU A 272 15.13 -14.79 19.26
C LEU A 272 16.01 -14.22 20.39
N SER A 273 17.32 -14.48 20.34
CA SER A 273 18.29 -13.94 21.30
C SER A 273 18.29 -12.41 21.32
N ARG A 274 18.29 -11.76 20.14
CA ARG A 274 18.25 -10.29 20.05
C ARG A 274 17.01 -9.69 20.73
N ILE A 275 15.87 -10.37 20.68
CA ILE A 275 14.67 -9.92 21.40
C ILE A 275 14.94 -9.89 22.90
N VAL A 276 15.54 -10.97 23.44
CA VAL A 276 15.86 -11.09 24.87
C VAL A 276 16.93 -10.05 25.28
N PHE A 277 18.03 -9.94 24.53
CA PHE A 277 19.12 -9.00 24.84
C PHE A 277 18.68 -7.53 24.78
N ASN A 278 17.91 -7.14 23.76
CA ASN A 278 17.46 -5.74 23.61
C ASN A 278 16.44 -5.30 24.66
N ASN A 279 15.82 -6.26 25.37
CA ASN A 279 14.77 -6.00 26.35
C ASN A 279 15.15 -6.46 27.75
N ASN A 280 16.39 -6.88 27.97
CA ASN A 280 16.88 -7.22 29.29
C ASN A 280 17.00 -5.93 30.12
N LYS A 281 15.95 -5.64 30.88
CA LYS A 281 15.90 -4.53 31.84
C LYS A 281 16.45 -4.91 33.21
N TYR A 282 16.81 -6.18 33.42
CA TYR A 282 17.27 -6.65 34.71
C TYR A 282 18.78 -6.50 34.80
N GLU A 283 19.15 -5.47 35.57
CA GLU A 283 20.42 -5.26 36.27
C GLU A 283 21.60 -6.09 35.72
N THR A 284 22.45 -5.42 34.96
CA THR A 284 23.88 -5.73 35.00
C THR A 284 24.32 -5.59 36.46
N LEU A 285 24.18 -6.66 37.24
CA LEU A 285 24.98 -6.85 38.44
C LEU A 285 26.42 -6.92 37.93
N MET A 286 27.07 -5.77 37.86
CA MET A 286 28.51 -5.72 37.74
C MET A 286 29.05 -6.62 38.85
N PRO A 287 29.85 -7.66 38.52
CA PRO A 287 30.52 -8.42 39.55
C PRO A 287 31.38 -7.42 40.34
N ILE A 288 30.98 -7.15 41.57
CA ILE A 288 31.82 -6.41 42.51
C ILE A 288 32.97 -7.36 42.80
N PHE A 289 34.08 -7.17 42.09
CA PHE A 289 35.34 -7.81 42.43
C PHE A 289 35.81 -7.19 43.75
N PHE A 290 35.54 -7.85 44.87
CA PHE A 290 36.28 -7.62 46.09
C PHE A 290 37.67 -8.24 45.91
N SER A 291 38.67 -7.38 45.75
CA SER A 291 40.09 -7.71 45.86
C SER A 291 40.50 -7.88 47.31
#